data_AF-A0A0N4WDL9-F1
#
_entry.id   AF-A0A0N4WDL9-F1
#
_cell.length_a   1.000
_cell.length_b   1.000
_cell.length_c   1.000
_cell.angle_alpha   90.00
_cell.angle_beta   90.00
_cell.angle_gamma   90.00
#
_symmetry.space_group_name_H-M   'P 1'
#
loop_
_entity.id
_entity.type
_entity.pdbx_description
1 polymer ?
#
loop_
_entity_poly.entity_id
_entity_poly.type
_entity_poly.pdbx_seq_one_letter_code
_entity_poly.pdbx_strand_id
1 'polypeptide(L)'
;MAEALECLRLLRKLDDDMTPERIVYGVVVVSITVAALLLNSLLIAVILKTDIIPRCLRLYLTSAATAGIAGAVTNALTLIPAILFRIQLMDPINIYLSTLDTLGYLTLMLTTTIIAVDRFIFFYMNEVNFIFRKIFASCIIVS
;
A
#
# COMPACT_ATOMS: atom_id res chain seq x y z
N MET A 1 17.37 5.87 -38.03
CA MET A 1 16.59 5.40 -36.86
C MET A 1 16.69 3.90 -36.63
N ALA A 2 16.80 3.05 -37.67
CA ALA A 2 16.92 1.59 -37.50
C ALA A 2 18.21 1.15 -36.78
N GLU A 3 19.38 1.71 -37.15
CA GLU A 3 20.66 1.35 -36.51
C GLU A 3 20.71 1.69 -35.02
N ALA A 4 20.13 2.83 -34.60
CA ALA A 4 20.07 3.20 -33.19
C ALA A 4 19.19 2.24 -32.38
N LEU A 5 18.11 1.74 -32.97
CA LEU A 5 17.23 0.74 -32.36
C LEU A 5 17.91 -0.64 -32.28
N GLU A 6 18.72 -1.01 -33.27
CA GLU A 6 19.54 -2.24 -33.24
C GLU A 6 20.67 -2.15 -32.22
N CYS A 7 21.31 -1.00 -32.08
CA CYS A 7 22.33 -0.76 -31.06
C CYS A 7 21.73 -0.86 -29.64
N LEU A 8 20.55 -0.29 -29.43
CA LEU A 8 19.79 -0.44 -28.17
C LEU A 8 19.36 -1.89 -27.91
N ARG A 9 18.97 -2.63 -28.94
CA ARG A 9 18.65 -4.07 -28.81
C ARG A 9 19.88 -4.90 -28.45
N LEU A 10 21.03 -4.60 -29.04
CA LEU A 10 22.30 -5.28 -28.72
C LEU A 10 22.76 -4.97 -27.30
N LEU A 11 22.70 -3.71 -26.88
CA LEU A 11 23.00 -3.31 -25.50
C LEU A 11 22.07 -4.00 -24.49
N ARG A 12 20.76 -4.05 -24.77
CA ARG A 12 19.78 -4.75 -23.93
C ARG A 12 20.05 -6.25 -23.82
N LYS A 13 20.59 -6.86 -24.88
CA LYS A 13 20.92 -8.29 -24.94
C LYS A 13 22.25 -8.61 -24.25
N LEU A 14 23.16 -7.63 -24.18
CA LEU A 14 24.45 -7.72 -23.51
C LEU A 14 24.35 -7.53 -21.98
N ASP A 15 23.42 -6.68 -21.55
CA ASP A 15 23.09 -6.44 -20.13
C ASP A 15 22.13 -7.50 -19.55
N ASP A 16 21.80 -8.52 -20.36
CA ASP A 16 20.82 -9.56 -20.07
C ASP A 16 21.45 -10.81 -19.43
N ASP A 17 22.60 -10.69 -18.77
CA ASP A 17 23.07 -11.75 -17.87
C ASP A 17 22.31 -11.64 -16.53
N MET A 18 21.99 -12.79 -15.92
CA MET A 18 21.27 -12.80 -14.65
C MET A 18 22.22 -12.30 -13.55
N THR A 19 22.22 -10.99 -13.31
CA THR A 19 23.12 -10.38 -12.33
C THR A 19 22.75 -10.85 -10.91
N PRO A 20 23.74 -11.05 -10.02
CA PRO A 20 23.47 -11.43 -8.63
C PRO A 20 22.55 -10.41 -7.93
N GLU A 21 22.63 -9.14 -8.31
CA GLU A 21 21.76 -8.06 -7.84
C GLU A 21 20.29 -8.31 -8.13
N ARG A 22 19.97 -8.82 -9.32
CA ARG A 22 18.60 -9.14 -9.73
C ARG A 22 18.01 -10.30 -8.94
N ILE A 23 18.83 -11.30 -8.62
CA ILE A 23 18.42 -12.45 -7.80
C ILE A 23 18.15 -11.99 -6.37
N VAL A 24 19.04 -11.19 -5.78
CA VAL A 24 18.85 -10.62 -4.43
C VAL A 24 17.58 -9.78 -4.38
N TYR A 25 17.39 -8.90 -5.37
CA TYR A 25 16.18 -8.09 -5.46
C TYR A 25 14.92 -8.95 -5.58
N GLY A 26 14.95 -9.98 -6.43
CA GLY A 26 13.83 -10.92 -6.59
C GLY A 26 13.48 -11.65 -5.29
N VAL A 27 14.48 -12.15 -4.54
CA VAL A 27 14.27 -12.81 -3.24
C VAL A 27 13.67 -11.85 -2.21
N VAL A 28 14.13 -10.59 -2.18
CA VAL A 28 13.58 -9.55 -1.30
C VAL A 28 12.12 -9.24 -1.66
N VAL A 29 11.80 -9.10 -2.95
CA VAL A 29 10.42 -8.85 -3.39
C VAL A 29 9.51 -10.02 -3.03
N VAL A 30 9.97 -11.26 -3.22
CA VAL A 30 9.21 -12.47 -2.82
C VAL A 30 8.95 -12.48 -1.32
N SER A 31 9.97 -12.23 -0.50
CA SER A 31 9.83 -12.27 0.96
C SER A 31 8.87 -11.19 1.48
N ILE A 32 8.96 -9.97 0.95
CA ILE A 32 8.05 -8.87 1.26
C ILE A 32 6.62 -9.22 0.83
N THR A 33 6.44 -9.79 -0.36
CA THR A 33 5.12 -10.15 -0.89
C THR A 33 4.45 -11.22 -0.02
N VAL A 34 5.20 -12.25 0.39
CA VAL A 34 4.70 -13.31 1.28
C VAL A 34 4.34 -12.73 2.65
N ALA A 35 5.21 -11.91 3.24
CA ALA A 35 4.94 -11.25 4.52
C ALA A 35 3.70 -10.35 4.43
N ALA A 36 3.55 -9.59 3.36
CA ALA A 36 2.38 -8.75 3.12
C ALA A 36 1.09 -9.56 3.04
N LEU A 37 1.07 -10.69 2.32
CA LEU A 37 -0.12 -11.56 2.25
C LEU A 37 -0.47 -12.13 3.63
N LEU A 38 0.52 -12.62 4.39
CA LEU A 38 0.31 -13.17 5.72
C LEU A 38 -0.21 -12.12 6.71
N LEU A 39 0.41 -10.95 6.75
CA LEU A 39 0.02 -9.89 7.69
C LEU A 39 -1.35 -9.32 7.36
N ASN A 40 -1.65 -9.04 6.08
CA ASN A 40 -2.95 -8.49 5.70
C ASN A 40 -4.08 -9.52 5.86
N SER A 41 -3.84 -10.81 5.57
CA SER A 41 -4.84 -11.86 5.81
C SER A 41 -5.11 -12.06 7.30
N LEU A 42 -4.07 -12.03 8.14
CA LEU A 42 -4.20 -12.12 9.60
C LEU A 42 -4.95 -10.89 10.15
N LEU A 43 -4.67 -9.70 9.64
CA LEU A 43 -5.39 -8.47 10.00
C LEU A 43 -6.89 -8.59 9.68
N ILE A 44 -7.24 -9.07 8.49
CA ILE A 44 -8.65 -9.33 8.13
C ILE A 44 -9.27 -10.37 9.06
N ALA A 45 -8.56 -11.47 9.36
CA ALA A 45 -9.06 -12.50 10.27
C ALA A 45 -9.34 -11.94 11.68
N VAL A 46 -8.46 -11.09 12.20
CA VAL A 46 -8.65 -10.42 13.50
C VAL A 46 -9.86 -9.49 13.45
N ILE A 47 -9.99 -8.68 12.39
CA ILE A 47 -11.11 -7.76 12.21
C ILE A 47 -12.46 -8.49 12.16
N LEU A 48 -12.51 -9.64 11.47
CA LEU A 48 -13.74 -10.43 11.34
C LEU A 48 -14.09 -11.19 12.62
N LYS A 49 -13.09 -11.57 13.43
CA LYS A 49 -13.30 -12.36 14.66
C LYS A 49 -13.45 -11.51 15.92
N THR A 50 -13.08 -10.23 15.89
CA THR A 50 -13.10 -9.37 17.07
C THR A 50 -13.99 -8.15 16.86
N ASP A 51 -14.93 -7.92 17.77
CA ASP A 51 -15.72 -6.68 17.84
C ASP A 51 -15.08 -5.62 18.75
N ILE A 52 -13.79 -5.80 19.08
CA ILE A 52 -13.01 -4.87 19.91
C ILE A 52 -12.73 -3.57 19.14
N ILE A 53 -12.68 -3.64 17.81
CA ILE A 53 -12.31 -2.51 16.95
C ILE A 53 -13.57 -1.66 16.64
N PRO A 54 -13.52 -0.33 16.86
CA PRO A 54 -14.66 0.54 16.56
C PRO A 54 -15.01 0.51 15.07
N ARG A 55 -16.31 0.59 14.76
CA ARG A 55 -16.87 0.34 13.42
C ARG A 55 -16.24 1.19 12.30
N CYS A 56 -15.91 2.45 12.55
CA CYS A 56 -15.26 3.32 11.56
C CYS A 56 -13.81 2.89 11.29
N LEU A 57 -13.03 2.64 12.35
CA LEU A 57 -11.66 2.14 12.22
C LEU A 57 -11.63 0.76 11.55
N ARG A 58 -12.64 -0.07 11.81
CA ARG A 58 -12.79 -1.37 11.18
C ARG A 58 -12.86 -1.26 9.66
N LEU A 59 -13.65 -0.32 9.14
CA LEU A 59 -13.79 -0.09 7.69
C LEU A 59 -12.46 0.37 7.06
N TYR A 60 -11.76 1.31 7.69
CA TYR A 60 -10.45 1.76 7.21
C TYR A 60 -9.42 0.63 7.19
N LEU A 61 -9.36 -0.17 8.25
CA LEU A 61 -8.44 -1.30 8.34
C LEU A 61 -8.79 -2.40 7.33
N THR A 62 -10.08 -2.70 7.11
CA THR A 62 -10.47 -3.65 6.07
C THR A 62 -10.09 -3.16 4.68
N SER A 63 -10.32 -1.87 4.38
CA SER A 63 -9.98 -1.28 3.08
C SER A 63 -8.47 -1.30 2.84
N ALA A 64 -7.67 -0.96 3.85
CA ALA A 64 -6.22 -1.00 3.78
C ALA A 64 -5.72 -2.44 3.59
N ALA A 65 -6.28 -3.41 4.32
CA ALA A 65 -5.88 -4.80 4.22
C ALA A 65 -6.24 -5.42 2.86
N THR A 66 -7.43 -5.13 2.32
CA THR A 66 -7.81 -5.59 0.98
C THR A 66 -6.95 -4.97 -0.11
N ALA A 67 -6.60 -3.68 0.02
CA ALA A 67 -5.67 -3.01 -0.89
C ALA A 67 -4.26 -3.63 -0.82
N GLY A 68 -3.78 -3.95 0.38
CA GLY A 68 -2.50 -4.63 0.60
C GLY A 68 -2.46 -6.03 -0.02
N ILE A 69 -3.56 -6.80 0.07
CA ILE A 69 -3.66 -8.12 -0.59
C ILE A 69 -3.70 -7.96 -2.10
N ALA A 70 -4.50 -7.03 -2.63
CA ALA A 70 -4.58 -6.76 -4.06
C ALA A 70 -3.19 -6.40 -4.64
N GLY A 71 -2.45 -5.52 -3.97
CA GLY A 71 -1.08 -5.15 -4.34
C GLY A 71 -0.07 -6.30 -4.22
N ALA A 72 -0.21 -7.17 -3.22
CA ALA A 72 0.66 -8.33 -3.10
C ALA A 72 0.38 -9.37 -4.22
N VAL A 73 -0.89 -9.53 -4.60
CA VAL A 73 -1.29 -10.40 -5.71
C VAL A 73 -0.78 -9.86 -7.05
N THR A 74 -0.87 -8.54 -7.30
CA THR A 74 -0.29 -7.94 -8.51
C THR A 74 1.20 -8.15 -8.57
N ASN A 75 1.92 -7.88 -7.48
CA ASN A 75 3.37 -8.12 -7.40
C ASN A 75 3.73 -9.59 -7.66
N ALA A 76 2.94 -10.54 -7.15
CA ALA A 76 3.15 -11.96 -7.40
C ALA A 76 2.92 -12.36 -8.87
N LEU A 77 2.01 -11.69 -9.57
CA LEU A 77 1.64 -12.00 -10.95
C LEU A 77 2.46 -11.25 -11.99
N THR A 78 2.98 -10.05 -11.69
CA THR A 78 3.72 -9.22 -12.64
C THR A 78 5.19 -9.12 -12.28
N LEU A 79 5.47 -8.62 -11.08
CA LEU A 79 6.79 -8.18 -10.67
C LEU A 79 7.73 -9.38 -10.43
N ILE A 80 7.27 -10.41 -9.73
CA ILE A 80 8.05 -11.62 -9.47
C ILE A 80 8.36 -12.39 -10.78
N PRO A 81 7.40 -12.64 -11.69
CA PRO A 81 7.67 -13.28 -12.98
C PRO A 81 8.60 -12.45 -13.88
N ALA A 82 8.44 -11.13 -13.88
CA ALA A 82 9.30 -10.23 -14.63
C ALA A 82 10.74 -10.25 -14.10
N ILE A 83 10.94 -10.23 -12.78
CA ILE A 83 12.27 -10.19 -12.15
C ILE A 83 12.95 -11.56 -12.23
N LEU A 84 12.31 -12.64 -11.78
CA LEU A 84 12.98 -13.95 -11.65
C LEU A 84 12.97 -14.77 -12.94
N PHE A 85 11.90 -14.68 -13.73
CA PHE A 85 11.67 -15.56 -14.88
C PHE A 85 11.72 -14.85 -16.23
N ARG A 86 11.92 -13.52 -16.25
CA ARG A 86 11.88 -12.68 -17.47
C ARG A 86 10.57 -12.79 -18.24
N ILE A 87 9.49 -13.18 -17.58
CA ILE A 87 8.18 -13.30 -18.20
C ILE A 87 7.59 -11.90 -18.28
N GLN A 88 7.42 -11.40 -19.50
CA GLN A 88 6.68 -10.17 -19.78
C GLN A 88 5.26 -10.56 -20.15
N LEU A 89 4.29 -10.06 -19.39
CA LEU A 89 2.88 -10.20 -19.76
C LEU A 89 2.60 -9.35 -20.98
N MET A 90 1.86 -9.93 -21.94
CA MET A 90 1.38 -9.17 -23.09
C MET A 90 0.26 -8.20 -22.66
N ASP A 91 0.16 -7.09 -23.38
CA ASP A 91 -1.00 -6.22 -23.30
C ASP A 91 -2.25 -6.99 -23.77
N PRO A 92 -3.42 -6.79 -23.13
CA PRO A 92 -3.74 -5.74 -22.15
C PRO A 92 -3.58 -6.13 -20.68
N ILE A 93 -3.19 -7.38 -20.38
CA ILE A 93 -3.17 -7.92 -19.02
C ILE A 93 -2.20 -7.15 -18.12
N ASN A 94 -1.04 -6.78 -18.68
CA ASN A 94 -0.05 -5.98 -17.97
C ASN A 94 -0.60 -4.62 -17.53
N ILE A 95 -1.39 -3.97 -18.39
CA ILE A 95 -2.04 -2.68 -18.09
C ILE A 95 -3.03 -2.85 -16.93
N TYR A 96 -3.91 -3.85 -16.99
CA TYR A 96 -4.88 -4.09 -15.92
C TYR A 96 -4.19 -4.34 -14.57
N LEU A 97 -3.18 -5.22 -14.54
CA LEU A 97 -2.46 -5.54 -13.31
C LEU A 97 -1.67 -4.33 -12.77
N SER A 98 -1.05 -3.54 -13.64
CA SER A 98 -0.35 -2.31 -13.24
C SER A 98 -1.30 -1.23 -12.71
N THR A 99 -2.49 -1.08 -13.32
CA THR A 99 -3.51 -0.17 -12.78
C THR A 99 -4.04 -0.63 -11.42
N LEU A 100 -4.19 -1.94 -11.22
CA LEU A 100 -4.63 -2.47 -9.94
C LEU A 100 -3.57 -2.26 -8.83
N ASP A 101 -2.30 -2.38 -9.19
CA ASP A 101 -1.17 -2.13 -8.28
C ASP A 101 -1.12 -0.66 -7.82
N THR A 102 -1.21 0.27 -8.78
CA THR A 102 -1.24 1.72 -8.49
C THR A 102 -2.48 2.12 -7.69
N LEU A 103 -3.65 1.55 -7.98
CA LEU A 103 -4.88 1.78 -7.23
C LEU A 103 -4.81 1.21 -5.81
N GLY A 104 -4.19 0.04 -5.63
CA GLY A 104 -3.89 -0.54 -4.33
C GLY A 104 -3.01 0.38 -3.49
N TYR A 105 -1.90 0.85 -4.07
CA TYR A 105 -0.99 1.79 -3.41
C TYR A 105 -1.69 3.11 -3.02
N LEU A 106 -2.45 3.69 -3.95
CA LEU A 106 -3.20 4.93 -3.70
C LEU A 106 -4.22 4.74 -2.57
N THR A 107 -4.94 3.62 -2.56
CA THR A 107 -5.90 3.30 -1.50
C THR A 107 -5.21 3.19 -0.14
N LEU A 108 -4.02 2.59 -0.09
CA LEU A 108 -3.25 2.45 1.14
C LEU A 108 -2.73 3.80 1.65
N MET A 109 -2.27 4.67 0.75
CA MET A 109 -1.87 6.04 1.08
C MET A 109 -3.06 6.90 1.56
N LEU A 110 -4.20 6.82 0.87
CA LEU A 110 -5.41 7.55 1.26
C LEU A 110 -5.99 7.06 2.59
N THR A 111 -6.04 5.75 2.82
CA THR A 111 -6.53 5.20 4.09
C THR A 111 -5.64 5.58 5.27
N THR A 112 -4.32 5.51 5.13
CA THR A 112 -3.38 5.91 6.18
C THR A 112 -3.45 7.41 6.48
N THR A 113 -3.55 8.26 5.46
CA THR A 113 -3.74 9.71 5.64
C THR A 113 -5.08 10.03 6.31
N ILE A 114 -6.17 9.38 5.91
CA ILE A 114 -7.48 9.56 6.56
C ILE A 114 -7.41 9.14 8.04
N ILE A 115 -6.76 8.02 8.37
CA ILE A 115 -6.56 7.59 9.76
C ILE A 115 -5.76 8.65 10.54
N ALA A 116 -4.70 9.20 9.94
CA ALA A 116 -3.90 10.25 10.59
C ALA A 116 -4.72 11.52 10.84
N VAL A 117 -5.54 11.93 9.86
CA VAL A 117 -6.44 13.09 9.98
C VAL A 117 -7.51 12.85 11.04
N ASP A 118 -8.13 11.67 11.08
CA ASP A 118 -9.12 11.29 12.11
C ASP A 118 -8.52 11.41 13.52
N ARG A 119 -7.29 10.91 13.70
CA ARG A 119 -6.56 11.03 14.98
C ARG A 119 -6.17 12.46 15.30
N PHE A 120 -5.78 13.25 14.31
CA PHE A 120 -5.45 14.66 14.48
C PHE A 120 -6.68 15.47 14.92
N ILE A 121 -7.82 15.27 14.25
CA ILE A 121 -9.10 15.91 14.59
C ILE A 121 -9.52 15.51 16.01
N PHE A 122 -9.43 14.23 16.36
CA PHE A 122 -9.77 13.78 17.71
C PHE A 122 -8.91 14.47 18.78
N PHE A 123 -7.61 14.61 18.56
CA PHE A 123 -6.72 15.27 19.51
C PHE A 123 -7.00 16.77 19.60
N TYR A 124 -7.00 17.47 18.45
CA TYR A 124 -7.15 18.92 18.41
C TYR A 124 -8.57 19.39 18.75
N MET A 125 -9.62 18.74 18.27
CA MET A 125 -11.00 19.15 18.62
C MET A 125 -11.31 18.88 20.10
N ASN A 126 -10.75 17.84 20.69
CA ASN A 126 -10.98 17.58 22.11
C ASN A 126 -10.24 18.61 22.99
N GLU A 127 -9.03 19.02 22.61
CA GLU A 127 -8.35 20.15 23.25
C GLU A 127 -9.10 21.48 23.05
N VAL A 128 -9.55 21.77 21.83
CA VAL A 128 -10.31 23.00 21.54
C VAL A 128 -11.62 23.03 22.31
N ASN A 129 -12.37 21.93 22.36
CA ASN A 129 -13.59 21.84 23.17
C ASN A 129 -13.30 21.96 24.67
N PHE A 130 -12.22 21.35 25.17
CA PHE A 130 -11.82 21.48 26.57
C PHE A 130 -11.45 22.92 26.91
N ILE A 131 -10.67 23.59 26.06
CA ILE A 131 -10.30 25.00 26.20
C ILE A 131 -11.55 25.89 26.15
N PHE A 132 -12.45 25.67 25.19
CA PHE A 132 -13.69 26.45 25.06
C PHE A 132 -14.58 26.29 26.30
N ARG A 133 -14.74 25.07 26.81
CA ARG A 133 -15.50 24.78 28.05
C ARG A 133 -14.85 25.42 29.27
N LYS A 134 -13.52 25.43 29.35
CA LYS A 134 -12.75 26.05 30.44
C LYS A 134 -12.84 27.59 30.40
N ILE A 135 -12.80 28.19 29.21
CA ILE A 135 -13.01 29.63 29.01
C ILE A 135 -14.44 30.01 29.39
N PHE A 136 -15.46 29.28 28.91
CA PHE A 136 -16.86 29.56 29.25
C PHE A 136 -17.18 29.33 30.75
N ALA A 137 -16.64 28.28 31.36
CA ALA A 137 -16.81 28.04 32.80
C ALA A 137 -16.13 29.12 33.65
N SER A 138 -14.98 29.65 33.22
CA SER A 138 -14.32 30.77 33.91
C SER A 138 -15.09 32.08 33.74
N CYS A 139 -15.85 32.24 32.65
CA CYS A 139 -16.67 33.43 32.39
C CYS A 139 -17.96 33.46 33.22
N ILE A 140 -18.46 32.31 33.69
CA ILE A 140 -19.68 32.20 34.52
C ILE A 140 -19.41 32.43 36.02
N ILE A 141 -18.16 32.32 36.48
CA ILE A 141 -17.80 32.45 37.91
C ILE A 141 -17.42 33.90 38.30
N VAL A 142 -17.31 34.83 37.34
CA VAL A 142 -16.87 36.22 37.57
C VAL A 142 -18.01 37.25 37.42
N SER A 143 -19.27 36.82 37.31
CA SER A 143 -20.44 37.72 37.29
C SER A 143 -21.42 37.40 38.39
#